data_AF-A0A257MNF3-F1
#
_entry.id   AF-A0A257MNF3-F1
#
_cell.length_a   1.000
_cell.length_b   1.000
_cell.length_c   1.000
_cell.angle_alpha   90.00
_cell.angle_beta   90.00
_cell.angle_gamma   90.00
#
_symmetry.space_group_name_H-M   'P 1'
#
loop_
_entity.id
_entity.type
_entity.pdbx_description
1 polymer ?
#
loop_
_entity_poly.entity_id
_entity_poly.type
_entity_poly.pdbx_seq_one_letter_code
_entity_poly.pdbx_strand_id
1 'polypeptide(L)' 'MATCTGCSLLCEDIEAELSGGKLSKVKNLCRKGHGHFQSAFSERTVPMIDGKKVDLD' A
#
# COMPACT_ATOMS: atom_id res chain seq x y z
N MET A 1 -0.10 -11.82 -8.40
CA MET A 1 0.73 -10.83 -9.11
C MET A 1 0.25 -9.45 -8.69
N ALA A 2 1.16 -8.58 -8.26
CA ALA A 2 0.85 -7.23 -7.83
C ALA A 2 1.63 -6.22 -8.67
N THR A 3 1.15 -4.97 -8.75
CA THR A 3 1.82 -3.89 -9.48
C THR A 3 1.94 -2.68 -8.57
N CYS A 4 3.12 -2.07 -8.51
CA CYS A 4 3.34 -0.84 -7.74
C CYS A 4 3.24 0.39 -8.65
N THR A 5 2.33 1.31 -8.33
CA THR A 5 2.11 2.56 -9.07
C THR A 5 2.91 3.75 -8.52
N GLY A 6 3.63 3.59 -7.41
CA GLY A 6 4.22 4.70 -6.65
C GLY A 6 5.27 5.54 -7.40
N CYS A 7 5.94 4.97 -8.40
CA CYS A 7 6.91 5.70 -9.24
C CYS A 7 6.51 5.75 -10.72
N SER A 8 5.30 5.32 -11.07
CA SER A 8 4.80 5.25 -12.46
C SER A 8 5.60 4.37 -13.43
N LEU A 9 6.56 3.58 -12.93
CA LEU A 9 7.33 2.62 -13.73
C LEU A 9 6.68 1.22 -13.75
N LEU A 10 5.57 1.03 -13.02
CA LEU A 10 4.70 -0.15 -13.06
C LEU A 10 5.45 -1.48 -12.96
N CYS A 11 6.26 -1.69 -11.92
CA CYS A 11 6.94 -2.97 -11.72
C CYS A 11 5.91 -4.12 -11.63
N GLU A 12 6.03 -5.11 -12.52
CA GLU A 12 5.06 -6.22 -12.67
C GLU A 12 5.54 -7.54 -12.03
N ASP A 13 6.81 -7.61 -11.60
CA ASP A 13 7.46 -8.78 -11.02
C ASP A 13 7.27 -8.92 -9.50
N ILE A 14 6.34 -8.14 -8.93
CA ILE A 14 6.08 -8.12 -7.49
C ILE A 14 5.26 -9.35 -7.09
N GLU A 15 5.83 -10.14 -6.19
CA GLU A 15 5.14 -11.23 -5.51
C GLU A 15 4.61 -10.73 -4.16
N ALA A 16 3.31 -10.88 -3.93
CA ALA A 16 2.66 -10.52 -2.68
C ALA A 16 1.92 -11.73 -2.10
N GLU A 17 2.11 -11.96 -0.81
CA GLU A 17 1.37 -12.97 -0.04
C GLU A 17 0.29 -12.27 0.80
N LEU A 18 -0.90 -12.87 0.82
CA LEU A 18 -2.03 -12.45 1.62
C LEU A 18 -2.32 -13.51 2.68
N SER A 19 -2.54 -13.09 3.92
CA SER A 19 -3.02 -13.95 5.01
C SER A 19 -4.28 -13.33 5.62
N GLY A 20 -5.39 -14.07 5.62
CA GLY A 20 -6.67 -13.57 6.12
C GLY A 20 -7.16 -12.29 5.41
N GLY A 21 -6.88 -12.16 4.11
CA GLY A 21 -7.23 -10.97 3.32
C GLY A 21 -6.35 -9.75 3.57
N LYS A 22 -5.29 -9.86 4.38
CA LYS A 22 -4.32 -8.79 4.65
C LYS A 22 -2.99 -9.11 4.02
N LEU A 23 -2.29 -8.08 3.54
CA LEU A 23 -0.93 -8.19 3.03
C LEU A 23 0.00 -8.70 4.15
N SER A 24 0.80 -9.73 3.91
CA SER A 24 1.67 -10.33 4.93
C SER A 24 3.14 -10.29 4.56
N LYS A 25 3.47 -10.60 3.30
CA LYS A 25 4.84 -10.57 2.77
C LYS A 25 4.83 -10.08 1.34
N VAL A 26 5.96 -9.54 0.92
CA VAL A 26 6.15 -9.08 -0.45
C VAL A 26 7.60 -9.26 -0.86
N LYS A 27 7.85 -9.55 -2.14
CA LYS A 27 9.20 -9.68 -2.73
C LYS A 27 9.31 -8.80 -3.96
N ASN A 28 10.54 -8.61 -4.44
CA ASN A 28 10.88 -7.87 -5.66
C ASN A 28 10.41 -6.40 -5.66
N LEU A 29 10.26 -5.78 -4.49
CA LEU A 29 10.04 -4.34 -4.40
C LEU A 29 11.35 -3.58 -4.48
N CYS A 30 11.35 -2.50 -5.27
CA CYS A 30 12.38 -1.47 -5.18
C CYS A 30 12.27 -0.69 -3.87
N ARG A 31 13.24 0.19 -3.58
CA ARG A 31 13.24 1.01 -2.35
C ARG A 31 11.95 1.80 -2.15
N LYS A 32 11.38 2.38 -3.21
CA LYS A 32 10.11 3.15 -3.14
C LYS A 32 8.93 2.23 -2.83
N GLY A 33 8.84 1.11 -3.55
CA GLY A 33 7.81 0.10 -3.31
C GLY A 33 7.84 -0.41 -1.87
N HIS A 34 9.03 -0.71 -1.34
CA HIS A 34 9.19 -1.16 0.04
C HIS A 34 8.75 -0.10 1.06
N GLY A 35 8.95 1.18 0.78
CA GLY A 35 8.37 2.28 1.56
C GLY A 35 6.85 2.24 1.60
N HIS A 36 6.20 2.13 0.43
CA HIS A 36 4.74 2.00 0.35
C HIS A 36 4.20 0.76 1.08
N PHE A 37 4.92 -0.37 0.99
CA PHE A 37 4.58 -1.58 1.74
C PHE A 37 4.57 -1.32 3.25
N GLN A 38 5.60 -0.66 3.80
CA GLN A 38 5.65 -0.32 5.22
C GLN A 38 4.52 0.63 5.64
N SER A 39 4.31 1.71 4.88
CA SER A 39 3.25 2.69 5.17
C SER A 39 1.84 2.09 5.13
N ALA A 40 1.62 1.00 4.38
CA ALA A 40 0.34 0.30 4.35
C ALA A 40 -0.10 -0.27 5.72
N PHE A 41 0.86 -0.45 6.65
CA PHE A 41 0.62 -0.95 8.01
C PHE A 41 0.68 0.14 9.10
N SER A 42 1.36 1.26 8.86
CA SER A 42 1.59 2.29 9.89
C SER A 42 0.89 3.63 9.64
N GLU A 43 0.57 3.97 8.39
CA GLU A 43 0.21 5.35 8.00
C GLU A 43 -1.16 5.43 7.28
N ARG A 44 -2.08 4.51 7.59
CA ARG A 44 -3.42 4.56 6.99
C ARG A 44 -4.15 5.83 7.42
N THR A 45 -4.52 6.64 6.44
CA THR A 45 -5.35 7.83 6.63
C THR A 45 -6.81 7.45 6.81
N VAL A 46 -7.57 8.36 7.43
CA VAL A 46 -9.03 8.31 7.52
C VAL A 46 -9.63 9.47 6.73
N PRO A 47 -10.88 9.37 6.26
CA PRO A 47 -11.56 10.50 5.60
C PRO A 47 -11.68 11.69 6.55
N MET A 48 -11.34 12.88 6.06
CA MET A 48 -11.30 14.12 6.87
C MET A 48 -11.82 15.30 6.05
N ILE A 49 -12.61 16.17 6.67
CA ILE A 49 -13.00 17.51 6.17
C ILE A 49 -12.69 18.53 7.27
N ASP A 50 -11.97 19.59 6.94
CA ASP A 50 -11.56 20.65 7.89
C ASP A 50 -10.91 20.11 9.19
N GLY A 51 -10.09 19.07 9.07
CA GLY A 51 -9.41 18.44 10.21
C GLY A 51 -10.33 17.59 11.10
N LYS A 52 -11.59 17.40 10.73
CA LYS A 52 -12.53 16.51 11.41
C LYS A 52 -12.74 15.25 10.61
N LYS A 53 -12.74 14.10 11.29
CA LYS A 53 -13.06 12.81 10.67
C LYS A 53 -14.51 12.84 10.20
N VAL A 54 -14.74 12.35 8.98
CA VAL A 54 -16.07 12.18 8.39
C VAL A 54 -16.28 10.75 7.93
N ASP A 55 -17.52 10.40 7.65
CA ASP A 55 -17.86 9.15 6.96
C ASP A 55 -17.54 9.26 5.47
N LEU A 56 -17.51 8.11 4.80
CA LEU A 56 -17.16 8.00 3.38
C LEU A 56 -18.35 8.24 2.43
N ASP A 57 -19.57 8.34 2.97
CA ASP A 57 -20.84 8.48 2.26
C ASP A 57 -21.14 9.92 1.81
#